data_AF-A0A1C4HWT1-F1
#
_entry.id   AF-A0A1C4HWT1-F1
#
_cell.length_a   1.000
_cell.length_b   1.000
_cell.length_c   1.000
_cell.angle_alpha   90.00
_cell.angle_beta   90.00
_cell.angle_gamma   90.00
#
_symmetry.space_group_name_H-M   'P 1'
#
loop_
_entity.id
_entity.type
_entity.pdbx_description
1 polymer ?
#
loop_
_entity_poly.entity_id
_entity_poly.type
_entity_poly.pdbx_seq_one_letter_code
_entity_poly.pdbx_strand_id
1 'polypeptide(L)' 'MDRGKPGSKMHILSDANGLPLVVGVSAGNTHDSEGLKPMVEGHQTRHDPHRGRHSKPQRLHADKAYDPR' A
#
# COMPACT_ATOMS: atom_id res chain seq x y z
N MET A 1 -16.91 20.07 -11.58
CA MET A 1 -16.67 18.82 -10.80
C MET A 1 -17.62 17.78 -11.34
N ASP A 2 -17.15 16.88 -12.20
CA ASP A 2 -17.95 15.79 -12.74
C ASP A 2 -18.16 14.75 -11.63
N ARG A 3 -19.36 14.74 -11.02
CA ARG A 3 -19.70 13.90 -9.85
C ARG A 3 -20.20 12.51 -10.23
N GLY A 4 -20.15 12.17 -11.53
CA GLY A 4 -20.95 11.09 -12.12
C GLY A 4 -20.22 9.79 -12.48
N LYS A 5 -18.89 9.70 -12.35
CA LYS A 5 -18.15 8.46 -12.66
C LYS A 5 -17.38 7.96 -11.45
N PRO A 6 -17.68 6.76 -10.92
CA PRO A 6 -16.85 6.15 -9.89
C PRO A 6 -15.48 5.84 -10.50
N GLY A 7 -14.46 6.61 -10.09
CA GLY A 7 -13.07 6.30 -10.39
C GLY A 7 -12.54 5.22 -9.45
N SER A 8 -11.35 4.71 -9.76
CA SER A 8 -10.59 3.83 -8.88
C SER A 8 -9.16 4.34 -8.75
N LYS A 9 -8.53 4.03 -7.62
CA LYS A 9 -7.11 4.30 -7.36
C LYS A 9 -6.39 2.98 -7.13
N MET A 10 -5.17 2.89 -7.65
CA MET A 10 -4.28 1.75 -7.43
C MET A 10 -3.20 2.16 -6.42
N HIS A 11 -3.02 1.33 -5.40
CA HIS A 11 -1.93 1.43 -4.43
C HIS A 11 -0.96 0.29 -4.70
N ILE A 12 0.33 0.60 -4.87
CA ILE A 12 1.35 -0.41 -5.17
C ILE A 12 2.48 -0.25 -4.15
N LEU A 13 2.78 -1.33 -3.44
CA LEU A 13 3.95 -1.44 -2.58
C LEU A 13 4.97 -2.32 -3.29
N SER A 14 6.14 -1.77 -3.60
CA SER A 14 7.22 -2.48 -4.27
C SER A 14 8.45 -2.65 -3.39
N ASP A 15 9.32 -3.57 -3.78
CA ASP A 15 10.69 -3.59 -3.27
C ASP A 15 11.54 -2.44 -3.85
N ALA A 16 12.82 -2.40 -3.48
CA ALA A 16 13.76 -1.38 -3.94
C ALA A 16 14.10 -1.48 -5.45
N ASN A 17 13.84 -2.61 -6.09
CA ASN A 17 14.05 -2.83 -7.53
C ASN A 17 12.77 -2.60 -8.35
N GLY A 18 11.67 -2.22 -7.71
CA GLY A 18 10.37 -1.98 -8.35
C GLY A 18 9.49 -3.22 -8.50
N LEU A 19 9.85 -4.37 -7.90
CA LEU A 19 8.99 -5.56 -7.90
C LEU A 19 7.76 -5.32 -7.01
N PRO A 20 6.53 -5.39 -7.53
CA PRO A 20 5.32 -5.22 -6.72
C PRO A 20 5.14 -6.39 -5.75
N LEU A 21 5.07 -6.08 -4.45
CA LEU A 21 4.87 -7.03 -3.35
C LEU A 21 3.40 -7.10 -2.92
N VAL A 22 2.72 -5.95 -2.93
CA VAL A 22 1.30 -5.82 -2.60
C VAL A 22 0.66 -4.84 -3.57
N VAL A 23 -0.55 -5.15 -4.00
CA VAL A 23 -1.37 -4.28 -4.84
C VAL A 23 -2.75 -4.17 -4.19
N GLY A 24 -3.20 -2.93 -3.98
CA GLY A 24 -4.50 -2.61 -3.42
C GLY A 24 -5.27 -1.69 -4.36
N VAL A 25 -6.60 -1.79 -4.34
CA VAL A 25 -7.49 -0.96 -5.15
C VAL A 25 -8.51 -0.30 -4.24
N SER A 26 -8.72 1.00 -4.41
CA SER A 26 -9.71 1.78 -3.66
C SER A 26 -10.60 2.59 -4.58
N ALA A 27 -11.68 3.16 -4.03
CA ALA A 27 -12.50 4.11 -4.76
C ALA A 27 -11.69 5.37 -5.09
N GLY A 28 -11.97 5.99 -6.22
CA GLY A 28 -11.22 7.14 -6.71
C GLY A 28 -11.27 8.36 -5.78
N ASN A 29 -12.25 8.41 -4.87
CA ASN A 29 -12.42 9.45 -3.87
C ASN A 29 -11.85 9.07 -2.49
N THR A 30 -11.31 7.86 -2.31
CA THR A 30 -10.64 7.45 -1.08
C THR A 30 -9.37 8.28 -0.89
N HIS A 31 -9.13 8.78 0.32
CA HIS A 31 -7.91 9.52 0.66
C HIS A 31 -6.71 8.56 0.70
N ASP A 32 -5.57 8.97 0.14
CA ASP A 32 -4.45 8.05 -0.05
C ASP A 32 -3.83 7.58 1.27
N SER A 33 -3.89 8.37 2.35
CA SER A 33 -3.46 7.96 3.71
C SER A 33 -4.14 6.67 4.18
N GLU A 34 -5.39 6.44 3.78
CA GLU A 34 -6.15 5.25 4.15
C GLU A 34 -5.62 3.99 3.46
N GLY A 35 -4.89 4.15 2.35
CA GLY A 35 -4.27 3.06 1.61
C GLY A 35 -2.97 2.55 2.24
N LEU A 36 -2.27 3.32 3.06
CA LEU A 36 -0.91 2.94 3.50
C LEU A 36 -0.92 1.76 4.49
N LYS A 37 -1.70 1.86 5.56
CA LYS A 37 -1.79 0.84 6.63
C LYS A 37 -2.16 -0.55 6.07
N PRO A 38 -3.26 -0.71 5.31
CA PRO A 38 -3.63 -2.03 4.80
C PRO A 38 -2.58 -2.62 3.84
N MET A 39 -1.83 -1.79 3.11
CA MET A 39 -0.76 -2.27 2.23
C MET A 39 0.43 -2.85 3.02
N VAL A 40 0.83 -2.19 4.12
CA VAL A 40 1.90 -2.67 5.00
C VAL A 40 1.48 -3.93 5.76
N GLU A 41 0.25 -3.99 6.25
CA GLU A 41 -0.31 -5.18 6.88
C GLU A 41 -0.39 -6.34 5.89
N GLY A 42 -0.84 -6.10 4.65
CA GLY A 42 -0.85 -7.08 3.57
C GLY A 42 0.54 -7.65 3.26
N HIS A 43 1.58 -6.81 3.36
CA HIS A 43 2.96 -7.27 3.20
C HIS A 43 3.42 -8.15 4.36
N GLN A 44 3.11 -7.76 5.59
CA GLN A 44 3.50 -8.50 6.80
C GLN A 44 2.74 -9.83 6.96
N THR A 45 1.50 -9.90 6.48
CA THR A 45 0.66 -11.10 6.56
C THR A 45 0.98 -12.15 5.49
N ARG A 46 1.53 -11.75 4.34
CA ARG A 46 2.06 -12.67 3.30
C ARG A 46 3.35 -13.41 3.72
N HIS A 47 3.77 -13.25 4.96
CA HIS A 47 4.98 -13.82 5.50
C HIS A 47 4.82 -15.31 5.84
N ASP A 48 5.86 -16.12 5.58
CA ASP A 48 5.90 -17.53 5.95
C ASP A 48 6.33 -17.67 7.43
N PRO A 49 5.45 -18.11 8.34
CA PRO A 49 5.79 -18.27 9.75
C PRO A 49 6.85 -19.36 10.00
N HIS A 50 7.06 -20.30 9.06
CA HIS A 50 7.98 -21.43 9.25
C HIS A 50 9.44 -21.09 8.95
N ARG A 51 9.72 -20.01 8.21
CA ARG A 51 11.09 -19.62 7.82
C ARG A 51 11.72 -18.55 8.72
N GLY A 52 11.05 -18.15 9.80
CA GLY A 52 11.60 -17.30 10.86
C GLY A 52 12.07 -15.90 10.43
N ARG A 53 11.78 -15.48 9.19
CA ARG A 53 12.42 -14.30 8.60
C ARG A 53 11.66 -13.01 8.88
N HIS A 54 11.50 -12.61 10.15
CA HIS A 54 10.89 -11.33 10.56
C HIS A 54 11.32 -10.14 9.67
N SER A 55 10.63 -9.91 8.55
CA SER A 55 11.00 -8.88 7.58
C SER A 55 10.08 -7.69 7.80
N LYS A 56 10.28 -7.05 8.96
CA LYS A 56 9.78 -5.68 9.11
C LYS A 56 10.58 -4.82 8.13
N PRO A 57 9.93 -4.03 7.27
CA PRO A 57 10.66 -3.11 6.41
C PRO A 57 11.48 -2.17 7.29
N GLN A 58 12.78 -2.06 7.03
CA GLN A 58 13.65 -1.15 7.78
C GLN A 58 13.33 0.31 7.49
N ARG A 59 12.89 0.59 6.26
CA ARG A 59 12.44 1.90 5.78
C ARG A 59 11.30 1.70 4.79
N LEU A 60 10.35 2.62 4.80
CA LEU A 60 9.26 2.69 3.85
C LEU A 60 9.31 4.07 3.19
N HIS A 61 9.38 4.10 1.86
CA HIS A 61 9.28 5.32 1.08
C HIS A 61 7.85 5.40 0.56
N ALA A 62 7.17 6.51 0.84
CA ALA A 62 5.80 6.72 0.41
C ALA A 62 5.66 8.14 -0.13
N ASP A 63 4.74 8.33 -1.07
CA ASP A 63 4.41 9.65 -1.58
C ASP A 63 3.80 10.50 -0.47
N LYS A 64 3.95 11.82 -0.58
CA LYS A 64 3.42 12.79 0.38
C LYS A 64 1.90 12.64 0.63
N ALA A 65 1.14 12.14 -0.33
CA ALA A 65 -0.30 11.92 -0.19
C ALA A 65 -0.65 10.84 0.85
N TYR A 66 0.28 9.95 1.19
CA TYR A 66 0.12 8.92 2.20
C TYR A 66 0.41 9.39 3.63
N ASP A 67 0.90 10.61 3.80
CA ASP A 67 1.22 11.18 5.12
C ASP A 67 -0.07 11.55 5.87
N PRO A 68 -0.38 10.90 7.00
CA PRO A 68 -1.47 11.34 7.87
C PRO A 68 -1.00 12.57 8.65
N ARG A 69 -1.54 13.75 8.32
CA ARG A 69 -1.27 14.97 9.11
C ARG A 69 -1.69 14.84 10.57
#